data_AF-C5KSN7-F1
#
_entry.id   AF-C5KSN7-F1
#
_cell.length_a   1.000
_cell.length_b   1.000
_cell.length_c   1.000
_cell.angle_alpha   90.00
_cell.angle_beta   90.00
_cell.angle_gamma   90.00
#
_symmetry.space_group_name_H-M   'P 1'
#
loop_
_entity.id
_entity.type
_entity.pdbx_description
1 polymer ?
#
loop_
_entity_poly.entity_id
_entity_poly.type
_entity_poly.pdbx_seq_one_letter_code
_entity_poly.pdbx_strand_id
1 'polypeptide(L)'
;EQDEELCIVKDALRRGLFIRPTSPSLAEYAKISHELRLVNNHVYWAGNPRKLLLVIPTACLEELINKAHAIGHTNTQATVETLRKICYLLWMWRRTYEVVAKCPGCVRNQVPDPVLPMQQVSRATAPWQVLHIDIVSYGPIHFLTIIDAFSKFLVWEKSSLYDVVLGGFDVDAVLY
;
A
#
# COMPACT_ATOMS: atom_id res chain seq x y z
N GLU A 1 -7.18 -24.95 24.20
CA GLU A 1 -6.60 -23.62 23.85
C GLU A 1 -5.63 -23.85 22.72
N GLN A 2 -5.71 -23.07 21.64
CA GLN A 2 -4.94 -23.27 20.41
C GLN A 2 -3.58 -22.55 20.42
N ASP A 3 -3.19 -21.95 21.55
CA ASP A 3 -1.96 -21.16 21.70
C ASP A 3 -1.10 -21.77 22.82
N GLU A 4 -0.12 -22.57 22.42
CA GLU A 4 0.77 -23.30 23.34
C GLU A 4 1.55 -22.34 24.26
N GLU A 5 2.00 -21.21 23.72
CA GLU A 5 2.81 -20.23 24.46
C GLU A 5 1.96 -19.55 25.54
N LEU A 6 0.73 -19.16 25.21
CA LEU A 6 -0.17 -18.58 26.20
C LEU A 6 -0.59 -19.61 27.27
N CYS A 7 -0.71 -20.90 26.93
CA CYS A 7 -0.94 -21.96 27.91
C CYS A 7 0.24 -22.08 28.89
N ILE A 8 1.48 -22.02 28.40
CA ILE A 8 2.69 -22.02 29.24
C ILE A 8 2.68 -20.82 30.19
N VAL A 9 2.36 -19.63 29.69
CA VAL A 9 2.23 -18.41 30.51
C VAL A 9 1.15 -18.58 31.58
N LYS A 10 -0.01 -19.14 31.23
CA LYS A 10 -1.10 -19.39 32.19
C LYS A 10 -0.69 -20.35 33.30
N ASP A 11 -0.03 -21.46 32.96
CA ASP A 11 0.43 -22.45 33.95
C ASP A 11 1.51 -21.84 34.87
N ALA A 12 2.44 -21.07 34.30
CA ALA A 12 3.46 -20.36 35.08
C ALA A 12 2.83 -19.38 36.08
N LEU A 13 1.89 -18.54 35.64
CA LEU A 13 1.18 -17.60 36.51
C LEU A 13 0.35 -18.32 37.58
N ARG A 14 -0.29 -19.45 37.25
CA ARG A 14 -1.08 -20.23 38.21
C ARG A 14 -0.21 -20.84 39.31
N ARG A 15 0.99 -21.30 38.97
CA ARG A 15 1.93 -21.93 39.91
C ARG A 15 2.88 -20.95 40.60
N GLY A 16 2.83 -19.67 40.24
CA GLY A 16 3.79 -18.67 40.72
C GLY A 16 5.22 -18.91 40.23
N LEU A 17 5.37 -19.55 39.08
CA LEU A 17 6.68 -19.87 38.48
C LEU A 17 7.12 -18.79 37.48
N PHE A 18 8.43 -18.72 37.27
CA PHE A 18 9.02 -17.86 36.26
C PHE A 18 8.73 -18.37 34.83
N ILE A 19 8.40 -17.44 33.92
CA ILE A 19 8.18 -17.75 32.50
C ILE A 19 9.53 -17.98 31.82
N ARG A 20 9.80 -19.21 31.40
CA ARG A 20 11.08 -19.55 30.74
C ARG A 20 11.11 -19.04 29.29
N PRO A 21 12.12 -18.26 28.88
CA PRO A 21 12.20 -17.68 27.55
C PRO A 21 12.72 -18.71 26.53
N THR A 22 11.91 -19.73 26.23
CA THR A 22 12.27 -20.80 25.27
C THR A 22 11.94 -20.43 23.81
N SER A 23 11.07 -19.44 23.61
CA SER A 23 10.71 -18.89 22.31
C SER A 23 10.74 -17.35 22.34
N PRO A 24 10.76 -16.68 21.17
CA PRO A 24 10.70 -15.22 21.11
C PRO A 24 9.46 -14.64 21.81
N SER A 25 8.30 -15.29 21.68
CA SER A 25 7.09 -14.80 22.33
C SER A 25 7.15 -14.95 23.85
N LEU A 26 7.63 -16.10 24.34
CA LEU A 26 7.82 -16.33 25.77
C LEU A 26 8.88 -15.40 26.37
N ALA A 27 9.91 -15.04 25.60
CA ALA A 27 10.89 -14.05 26.02
C ALA A 27 10.26 -12.66 26.23
N GLU A 28 9.35 -12.25 25.36
CA GLU A 28 8.60 -11.00 25.57
C GLU A 28 7.67 -11.08 26.78
N TYR A 29 6.94 -12.18 26.95
CA TYR A 29 6.10 -12.38 28.14
C TYR A 29 6.93 -12.39 29.43
N ALA A 30 8.14 -12.96 29.41
CA ALA A 30 9.04 -12.97 30.55
C ALA A 30 9.46 -11.54 30.97
N LYS A 31 9.71 -10.64 30.01
CA LYS A 31 10.05 -9.22 30.28
C LYS A 31 8.95 -8.50 31.05
N ILE A 32 7.68 -8.73 30.66
CA ILE A 32 6.51 -8.10 31.28
C ILE A 32 5.86 -8.96 32.37
N SER A 33 6.52 -10.04 32.81
CA SER A 33 5.94 -11.05 33.71
C SER A 33 5.37 -10.47 35.01
N HIS A 34 6.04 -9.46 35.57
CA HIS A 34 5.61 -8.74 36.77
C HIS A 34 4.32 -7.92 36.58
N GLU A 35 3.95 -7.62 35.34
CA GLU A 35 2.73 -6.90 34.98
C GLU A 35 1.60 -7.85 34.55
N LEU A 36 1.87 -9.16 34.42
CA LEU A 36 0.86 -10.13 34.02
C LEU A 36 0.07 -10.65 35.23
N ARG A 37 -1.23 -10.81 35.04
CA ARG A 37 -2.15 -11.32 36.06
C ARG A 37 -3.07 -12.37 35.47
N LEU A 38 -3.35 -13.41 36.25
CA LEU A 38 -4.34 -14.43 35.90
C LEU A 38 -5.66 -14.10 36.59
N VAL A 39 -6.73 -13.87 35.81
CA VAL A 39 -8.08 -13.58 36.32
C VAL A 39 -9.08 -14.45 35.56
N ASN A 40 -9.92 -15.20 36.27
CA ASN A 40 -10.93 -16.09 35.66
C ASN A 40 -10.37 -16.99 34.54
N ASN A 41 -9.18 -17.56 34.76
CA ASN A 41 -8.45 -18.39 33.78
C ASN A 41 -7.99 -17.67 32.49
N HIS A 42 -8.00 -16.34 32.47
CA HIS A 42 -7.51 -15.51 31.37
C HIS A 42 -6.31 -14.66 31.83
N VAL A 43 -5.36 -14.43 30.92
CA VAL A 43 -4.19 -13.61 31.20
C VAL A 43 -4.52 -12.16 30.88
N TYR A 44 -4.27 -11.28 31.83
CA TYR A 44 -4.40 -9.84 31.69
C TYR A 44 -3.04 -9.17 31.87
N TRP A 45 -2.82 -8.11 31.12
CA TRP A 45 -1.69 -7.22 31.27
C TRP A 45 -2.10 -5.98 32.07
N ALA A 46 -1.35 -5.70 33.14
CA ALA A 46 -1.59 -4.65 34.12
C ALA A 46 -0.57 -3.49 34.03
N GLY A 47 0.24 -3.42 32.97
CA GLY A 47 1.18 -2.30 32.76
C GLY A 47 0.49 -0.97 32.45
N ASN A 48 -0.81 -0.99 32.13
CA ASN A 48 -1.62 0.22 32.04
C ASN A 48 -2.27 0.52 33.41
N PRO A 49 -1.92 1.65 34.08
CA PRO A 49 -2.42 1.97 35.42
C PRO A 49 -3.94 2.23 35.46
N ARG A 50 -4.58 2.47 34.31
CA ARG A 50 -6.02 2.78 34.24
C ARG A 50 -6.89 1.55 33.93
N LYS A 51 -6.32 0.47 33.37
CA LYS A 51 -7.12 -0.66 32.89
C LYS A 51 -6.32 -1.95 32.77
N LEU A 52 -6.93 -3.07 33.15
CA LEU A 52 -6.44 -4.41 32.83
C LEU A 52 -6.81 -4.76 31.39
N LEU A 53 -5.81 -5.09 30.57
CA LEU A 53 -6.00 -5.42 29.17
C LEU A 53 -5.88 -6.93 28.97
N LEU A 54 -6.88 -7.53 28.32
CA LEU A 54 -6.86 -8.96 28.03
C LEU A 54 -5.73 -9.28 27.04
N VAL A 55 -4.91 -10.27 27.36
CA VAL A 55 -3.91 -10.82 26.44
C VAL A 55 -4.62 -11.80 25.51
N ILE A 56 -4.61 -11.51 24.21
CA ILE A 56 -5.36 -12.28 23.21
C ILE A 56 -4.47 -13.41 22.66
N PRO A 57 -4.99 -14.63 22.50
CA PRO A 57 -4.31 -15.71 21.80
C PRO A 57 -3.99 -15.35 20.35
N THR A 58 -2.87 -15.85 19.84
CA THR A 58 -2.44 -15.65 18.44
C THR A 58 -3.48 -16.11 17.43
N ALA A 59 -4.23 -17.18 17.71
CA ALA A 59 -5.30 -17.69 16.86
C ALA A 59 -6.44 -16.67 16.61
N CYS A 60 -6.72 -15.78 17.58
CA CYS A 60 -7.80 -14.80 17.49
C CYS A 60 -7.33 -13.42 17.02
N LEU A 61 -6.01 -13.25 16.89
CA LEU A 61 -5.39 -11.96 16.62
C LEU A 61 -5.80 -11.39 15.26
N GLU A 62 -5.76 -12.21 14.21
CA GLU A 62 -6.04 -11.74 12.85
C GLU A 62 -7.51 -11.30 12.70
N GLU A 63 -8.44 -12.09 13.24
CA GLU A 63 -9.86 -11.76 13.26
C GLU A 63 -10.13 -10.45 14.02
N LEU A 64 -9.51 -10.28 15.19
CA LEU A 64 -9.67 -9.09 16.01
C LEU A 64 -9.13 -7.84 15.32
N ILE A 65 -7.94 -7.93 14.70
CA ILE A 65 -7.34 -6.81 13.96
C ILE A 65 -8.21 -6.48 12.74
N ASN A 66 -8.68 -7.48 12.00
CA ASN A 66 -9.57 -7.28 10.86
C ASN A 66 -10.85 -6.57 11.27
N LYS A 67 -11.47 -6.97 12.38
CA LYS A 67 -12.66 -6.30 12.93
C LYS A 67 -12.38 -4.86 13.35
N ALA A 68 -11.26 -4.60 14.02
CA ALA A 68 -10.88 -3.24 14.43
C ALA A 68 -10.60 -2.33 13.23
N HIS A 69 -9.90 -2.85 12.22
CA HIS A 69 -9.59 -2.13 10.99
C HIS A 69 -10.84 -1.87 10.14
N ALA A 70 -11.76 -2.84 10.04
CA ALA A 70 -12.97 -2.75 9.23
C ALA A 70 -13.96 -1.66 9.68
N ILE A 71 -13.83 -1.11 10.89
CA ILE A 71 -14.68 -0.01 11.39
C ILE A 71 -14.52 1.25 10.51
N GLY A 72 -13.34 1.49 9.96
CA GLY A 72 -13.09 2.70 9.17
C GLY A 72 -11.95 2.62 8.17
N HIS A 73 -11.40 1.44 7.91
CA HIS A 73 -10.23 1.23 7.05
C HIS A 73 -9.07 2.19 7.38
N THR A 74 -8.88 2.43 8.68
CA THR A 74 -7.89 3.39 9.15
C THR A 74 -6.47 2.84 9.00
N ASN A 75 -5.49 3.74 9.02
CA ASN A 75 -4.08 3.34 8.96
C ASN A 75 -3.69 2.45 10.16
N THR A 76 -2.51 1.83 10.05
CA THR A 76 -1.97 0.94 11.09
C THR A 76 -1.93 1.61 12.46
N GLN A 77 -1.55 2.90 12.52
CA GLN A 77 -1.46 3.62 13.79
C GLN A 77 -2.80 3.73 14.51
N ALA A 78 -3.82 4.22 13.82
CA ALA A 78 -5.15 4.39 14.37
C ALA A 78 -5.79 3.04 14.73
N THR A 79 -5.52 1.99 13.95
CA THR A 79 -5.97 0.63 14.26
C THR A 79 -5.31 0.13 15.56
N VAL A 80 -3.99 0.33 15.73
CA VAL A 80 -3.26 -0.01 16.97
C VAL A 80 -3.81 0.75 18.17
N GLU A 81 -4.07 2.05 18.03
CA GLU A 81 -4.66 2.88 19.09
C GLU A 81 -6.05 2.39 19.50
N THR A 82 -6.83 1.88 18.55
CA THR A 82 -8.14 1.26 18.81
C THR A 82 -7.99 -0.05 19.58
N LEU A 83 -7.07 -0.92 19.16
CA LEU A 83 -6.78 -2.19 19.82
C LEU A 83 -6.27 -2.00 21.26
N ARG A 84 -5.41 -1.01 21.50
CA ARG A 84 -4.86 -0.67 22.84
C ARG A 84 -5.94 -0.32 23.87
N LYS A 85 -7.12 0.14 23.43
CA LYS A 85 -8.25 0.42 24.33
C LYS A 85 -8.92 -0.85 24.83
N ILE A 86 -8.75 -1.97 24.12
CA ILE A 86 -9.51 -3.20 24.30
C ILE A 86 -8.63 -4.33 24.84
N CYS A 87 -7.44 -4.50 24.27
CA CYS A 87 -6.59 -5.68 24.50
C CYS A 87 -5.09 -5.36 24.49
N TYR A 88 -4.31 -6.32 24.93
CA TYR A 88 -2.86 -6.35 24.77
C TYR A 88 -2.49 -7.45 23.77
N LEU A 89 -1.60 -7.11 22.83
CA LEU A 89 -1.07 -8.01 21.82
C LEU A 89 0.44 -7.93 21.83
N LEU A 90 1.09 -9.08 21.73
CA LEU A 90 2.52 -9.13 21.52
C LEU A 90 2.86 -8.56 20.14
N TRP A 91 3.87 -7.69 20.09
CA TRP A 91 4.30 -6.99 18.86
C TRP A 91 3.13 -6.32 18.12
N MET A 92 2.21 -5.71 18.87
CA MET A 92 0.94 -5.15 18.36
C MET A 92 1.09 -4.35 17.07
N TRP A 93 2.10 -3.49 16.97
CA TRP A 93 2.35 -2.69 15.78
C TRP A 93 2.63 -3.55 14.54
N ARG A 94 3.64 -4.42 14.63
CA ARG A 94 4.07 -5.29 13.52
C ARG A 94 2.92 -6.18 13.05
N ARG A 95 2.22 -6.81 13.99
CA ARG A 95 1.07 -7.68 13.70
C ARG A 95 -0.06 -6.92 13.02
N THR A 96 -0.37 -5.72 13.51
CA THR A 96 -1.40 -4.87 12.90
C THR A 96 -1.00 -4.46 11.49
N TYR A 97 0.26 -4.06 11.29
CA TYR A 97 0.79 -3.71 9.98
C TYR A 97 0.65 -4.87 8.98
N GLU A 98 1.06 -6.08 9.36
CA GLU A 98 1.01 -7.28 8.51
C GLU A 98 -0.40 -7.59 8.01
N VAL A 99 -1.42 -7.36 8.85
CA VAL A 99 -2.84 -7.58 8.50
C VAL A 99 -3.38 -6.42 7.66
N VAL A 100 -3.19 -5.17 8.10
CA VAL A 100 -3.70 -3.97 7.42
C VAL A 100 -3.10 -3.82 6.02
N ALA A 101 -1.80 -4.10 5.85
CA ALA A 101 -1.11 -4.03 4.56
C ALA A 101 -1.67 -5.01 3.52
N LYS A 102 -2.33 -6.10 3.96
CA LYS A 102 -2.96 -7.10 3.09
C LYS A 102 -4.44 -6.83 2.84
N CYS A 103 -5.01 -5.76 3.41
CA CYS A 103 -6.43 -5.46 3.27
C CYS A 103 -6.78 -5.17 1.80
N PRO A 104 -7.64 -5.98 1.14
CA PRO A 104 -7.99 -5.78 -0.28
C PRO A 104 -8.71 -4.45 -0.54
N GLY A 105 -9.41 -3.90 0.46
CA GLY A 105 -10.05 -2.60 0.37
C GLY A 105 -9.02 -1.46 0.34
N CYS A 106 -8.07 -1.47 1.28
CA CYS A 106 -7.04 -0.44 1.35
C CYS A 106 -6.08 -0.49 0.16
N VAL A 107 -5.64 -1.68 -0.26
CA VAL A 107 -4.72 -1.85 -1.39
C VAL A 107 -5.33 -1.30 -2.68
N ARG A 108 -6.63 -1.55 -2.92
CA ARG A 108 -7.31 -1.04 -4.13
C ARG A 108 -7.53 0.47 -4.12
N ASN A 109 -7.69 1.06 -2.95
CA ASN A 109 -7.98 2.49 -2.78
C ASN A 109 -6.71 3.31 -2.48
N GLN A 110 -5.54 2.68 -2.48
CA GLN A 110 -4.28 3.37 -2.22
C GLN A 110 -3.99 4.33 -3.37
N VAL A 111 -3.58 5.56 -3.02
CA VAL A 111 -3.09 6.52 -4.02
C VAL A 111 -1.85 5.89 -4.67
N PRO A 112 -1.84 5.73 -6.01
CA PRO A 112 -0.68 5.19 -6.69
C PRO A 112 0.54 6.07 -6.43
N ASP A 113 1.71 5.45 -6.45
CA ASP A 113 2.96 6.19 -6.36
C ASP A 113 2.99 7.29 -7.43
N PRO A 114 3.61 8.45 -7.13
CA PRO A 114 3.73 9.51 -8.11
C PRO A 114 4.40 8.97 -9.37
N VAL A 115 3.88 9.36 -10.52
CA VAL A 115 4.49 9.03 -11.81
C VAL A 115 5.95 9.48 -11.77
N LEU A 116 6.86 8.59 -12.16
CA LEU A 116 8.28 8.91 -12.22
C LEU A 116 8.49 10.18 -13.08
N PRO A 117 9.48 11.02 -12.77
CA PRO A 117 9.78 12.18 -13.58
C PRO A 117 9.95 11.81 -15.05
N MET A 118 9.42 12.65 -15.95
CA MET A 118 9.60 12.45 -17.38
C MET A 118 11.09 12.33 -17.70
N GLN A 119 11.47 11.24 -18.38
CA GLN A 119 12.83 11.08 -18.86
C GLN A 119 13.10 12.11 -19.96
N GLN A 120 14.27 12.76 -19.91
CA GLN A 120 14.69 13.62 -21.00
C GLN A 120 14.95 12.77 -22.25
N VAL A 121 14.19 13.04 -23.31
CA VAL A 121 14.47 12.48 -24.63
C VAL A 121 15.68 13.21 -25.22
N SER A 122 16.59 12.48 -25.86
CA SER A 122 17.75 13.08 -26.54
C SER A 122 17.30 14.14 -27.55
N ARG A 123 17.93 15.31 -27.51
CA ARG A 123 17.65 16.38 -28.46
C ARG A 123 18.09 15.95 -29.87
N ALA A 124 17.28 16.26 -30.88
CA ALA A 124 17.70 16.12 -32.27
C ALA A 124 18.95 16.98 -32.51
N THR A 125 19.93 16.42 -33.23
CA THR A 125 21.23 17.04 -33.53
C THR A 125 21.33 17.60 -34.95
N ALA A 126 20.39 17.23 -35.83
CA ALA A 126 20.31 17.70 -37.20
C ALA A 126 18.84 17.82 -37.66
N PRO A 127 18.54 18.65 -38.68
CA PRO A 127 17.21 18.73 -39.29
C PRO A 127 16.72 17.36 -39.77
N TRP A 128 15.42 17.12 -39.68
CA TRP A 128 14.72 15.91 -40.15
C TRP A 128 15.12 14.62 -39.43
N GLN A 129 15.88 14.69 -38.33
CA GLN A 129 16.31 13.52 -37.56
C GLN A 129 15.21 12.97 -36.64
N VAL A 130 14.38 13.85 -36.07
CA VAL A 130 13.26 13.50 -35.20
C VAL A 130 12.07 14.36 -35.60
N LEU A 131 10.96 13.73 -35.95
CA LEU A 131 9.71 14.40 -36.32
C LEU A 131 8.66 14.16 -35.24
N HIS A 132 8.03 15.23 -34.77
CA HIS A 132 6.83 15.15 -33.96
C HIS A 132 5.62 15.22 -34.89
N ILE A 133 4.84 14.15 -34.93
CA ILE A 133 3.65 14.05 -35.77
C ILE A 133 2.44 14.00 -34.85
N ASP A 134 1.48 14.88 -35.08
CA ASP A 134 0.25 14.95 -34.29
C ASP A 134 -0.95 15.38 -35.15
N ILE A 135 -2.15 15.06 -34.70
CA ILE A 135 -3.41 15.47 -35.33
C ILE A 135 -4.04 16.58 -34.49
N VAL A 136 -4.07 17.79 -35.04
CA VAL A 136 -4.70 18.95 -34.40
C VAL A 136 -6.08 19.17 -35.01
N SER A 137 -7.08 19.40 -34.16
CA SER A 137 -8.46 19.60 -34.59
C SER A 137 -8.96 21.01 -34.27
N TYR A 138 -9.61 21.66 -35.24
CA TYR A 138 -10.29 22.94 -35.05
C TYR A 138 -11.71 22.86 -35.61
N GLY A 139 -12.69 22.69 -34.72
CA GLY A 139 -14.06 22.36 -35.12
C GLY A 139 -14.12 21.01 -35.87
N PRO A 140 -14.77 20.94 -37.04
CA PRO A 140 -14.85 19.71 -37.85
C PRO A 140 -13.62 19.49 -38.76
N ILE A 141 -12.62 20.37 -38.69
CA ILE A 141 -11.43 20.31 -39.55
C ILE A 141 -10.29 19.67 -38.75
N HIS A 142 -9.62 18.70 -39.37
CA HIS A 142 -8.44 18.05 -38.82
C HIS A 142 -7.21 18.43 -39.64
N PHE A 143 -6.09 18.59 -38.96
CA PHE A 143 -4.79 18.90 -39.56
C PHE A 143 -3.79 17.85 -39.12
N LEU A 144 -3.13 17.19 -40.08
CA LEU A 144 -1.91 16.46 -39.80
C LEU A 144 -0.79 17.49 -39.65
N THR A 145 -0.12 17.49 -38.51
CA THR A 145 1.02 18.38 -38.24
C THR A 145 2.28 17.55 -38.11
N ILE A 146 3.35 17.99 -38.78
CA ILE A 146 4.68 17.38 -38.74
C ILE A 146 5.65 18.49 -38.36
N ILE A 147 6.29 18.35 -37.20
CA ILE A 147 7.24 19.33 -36.66
C ILE A 147 8.62 18.69 -36.59
N ASP A 148 9.59 19.29 -37.27
CA ASP A 148 11.00 18.92 -37.10
C ASP A 148 11.50 19.32 -35.70
N ALA A 149 11.96 18.36 -34.91
CA ALA A 149 12.35 18.59 -33.53
C ALA A 149 13.61 19.47 -33.41
N PHE A 150 14.48 19.48 -34.42
CA PHE A 150 15.72 20.28 -34.45
C PHE A 150 15.43 21.76 -34.76
N SER A 151 14.83 22.04 -35.92
CA SER A 151 14.59 23.40 -36.42
C SER A 151 13.28 24.03 -35.97
N LYS A 152 12.34 23.23 -35.46
CA LYS A 152 10.95 23.63 -35.19
C LYS A 152 10.17 24.03 -36.44
N PHE A 153 10.65 23.64 -37.63
CA PHE A 153 9.92 23.80 -38.87
C PHE A 153 8.64 22.95 -38.84
N LEU A 154 7.50 23.58 -39.16
CA LEU A 154 6.18 22.95 -39.16
C LEU A 154 5.70 22.79 -40.59
N VAL A 155 5.32 21.55 -40.93
CA VAL A 155 4.50 21.21 -42.09
C VAL A 155 3.13 20.83 -41.58
N TRP A 156 2.08 21.30 -42.25
CA TRP A 156 0.72 20.90 -41.93
C TRP A 156 -0.08 20.63 -43.19
N GLU A 157 -0.99 19.66 -43.10
CA GLU A 157 -1.88 19.29 -44.18
C GLU A 157 -3.31 19.19 -43.64
N LYS A 158 -4.24 19.86 -44.32
CA LYS A 158 -5.66 19.77 -43.98
C LYS A 158 -6.17 18.39 -44.41
N SER A 159 -6.62 17.60 -43.44
CA SER A 159 -7.26 16.32 -43.69
C SER A 159 -8.78 16.50 -43.78
N SER A 160 -9.38 15.97 -44.83
CA SER A 160 -10.80 15.60 -44.80
C SER A 160 -10.91 14.21 -44.18
N LEU A 161 -11.84 14.00 -43.24
CA LEU A 161 -12.04 12.71 -42.55
C LEU A 161 -12.27 11.52 -43.52
N TYR A 162 -12.55 11.78 -44.79
CA TYR A 162 -12.78 10.78 -45.83
C TYR A 162 -11.48 10.21 -46.44
N ASP A 163 -10.35 10.92 -46.34
CA ASP A 163 -9.09 10.54 -47.01
C ASP A 163 -8.15 9.69 -46.11
N VAL A 164 -8.32 9.73 -44.79
CA VAL A 164 -7.43 9.02 -43.84
C VAL A 164 -7.82 7.55 -43.65
N VAL A 165 -9.06 7.18 -43.98
CA VAL A 165 -9.60 5.83 -43.76
C VAL A 165 -9.35 4.89 -44.95
N LEU A 166 -9.08 5.42 -46.15
CA LEU A 166 -8.84 4.63 -47.35
C LEU A 166 -7.48 5.00 -47.93
N GLY A 167 -6.52 4.07 -47.78
CA GLY A 167 -5.10 4.31 -48.02
C GLY A 167 -4.72 4.90 -49.37
N GLY A 168 -3.75 5.82 -49.32
CA GLY A 168 -3.08 6.38 -50.47
C GLY A 168 -2.36 7.68 -50.09
N PHE A 169 -1.24 7.60 -49.37
CA PHE A 169 -0.29 8.71 -49.35
C PHE A 169 0.43 8.72 -50.71
N ASP A 170 0.00 9.61 -51.59
CA ASP A 170 0.70 9.90 -52.84
C ASP A 170 1.85 10.86 -52.53
N VAL A 171 3.07 10.33 -52.46
CA VAL A 171 4.30 11.09 -52.27
C VAL A 171 4.76 11.65 -53.61
N ASP A 172 4.02 12.61 -54.16
CA ASP A 172 4.43 13.34 -55.36
C ASP A 172 3.93 14.80 -55.30
N ALA A 173 4.50 15.59 -54.39
CA ALA A 173 4.42 17.05 -54.48
C ALA A 173 5.44 17.78 -53.59
N VAL A 174 6.75 17.69 -53.90
CA VAL A 174 7.67 18.86 -53.84
C VAL A 174 8.84 18.61 -54.81
N LEU A 175 8.66 19.00 -56.07
CA LEU A 175 9.75 19.47 -56.91
C LEU A 175 9.53 20.97 -57.14
N TYR A 176 10.65 21.71 -57.02
CA TYR A 176 10.87 23.16 -57.09
C TYR A 176 10.85 23.91 -55.76
#